data_AF-A0A4V3CUS4-F1
#
_entry.id   AF-A0A4V3CUS4-F1
#
_cell.length_a   1.000
_cell.length_b   1.000
_cell.length_c   1.000
_cell.angle_alpha   90.00
_cell.angle_beta   90.00
_cell.angle_gamma   90.00
#
_symmetry.space_group_name_H-M   'P 1'
#
loop_
_entity.id
_entity.type
_entity.pdbx_description
1 polymer ?
#
loop_
_entity_poly.entity_id
_entity_poly.type
_entity_poly.pdbx_seq_one_letter_code
_entity_poly.pdbx_strand_id
1 'polypeptide(L)'
;MTTWLLLAAAILAEVTATLSLRGALDRPALYVVVVVGYVLTFALLAQVLRRGMGLGVAYGLWGAIGVVLTAGASAVLFGESLGALKVSGILLIAAGVAVVELGSQRARRAEAATAADAGAGERPHGGPGPVPVAAADTAEIPVEEWLAGATAYGSRGEVELLRELEIHAIPDESEDEHEGKEA
;
A
#
# COMPACT_ATOMS: atom_id res chain seq x y z
N MET A 1 -12.98 15.71 16.35
CA MET A 1 -14.06 14.71 16.57
C MET A 1 -14.68 14.23 15.26
N THR A 2 -15.05 15.13 14.35
CA THR A 2 -15.69 14.78 13.07
C THR A 2 -14.93 13.76 12.22
N THR A 3 -13.60 13.79 12.18
CA THR A 3 -12.78 12.82 11.42
C THR A 3 -13.00 11.37 11.87
N TRP A 4 -13.13 11.12 13.18
CA TRP A 4 -13.38 9.78 13.72
C TRP A 4 -14.79 9.29 13.41
N LEU A 5 -15.78 10.20 13.42
CA LEU A 5 -17.15 9.89 13.03
C LEU A 5 -17.24 9.53 11.55
N LEU A 6 -16.51 10.23 10.69
CA LEU A 6 -16.45 9.92 9.25
C LEU A 6 -15.80 8.57 8.99
N LEU A 7 -14.75 8.22 9.75
CA LEU A 7 -14.11 6.90 9.66
C LEU A 7 -15.07 5.79 10.11
N ALA A 8 -15.76 5.99 11.24
CA ALA A 8 -16.76 5.04 11.71
C ALA A 8 -17.90 4.87 10.69
N ALA A 9 -18.38 5.96 10.09
CA ALA A 9 -19.40 5.93 9.05
C ALA A 9 -18.90 5.21 7.78
N ALA A 10 -17.63 5.40 7.39
CA ALA A 10 -17.02 4.70 6.27
C ALA A 10 -17.01 3.18 6.50
N ILE A 11 -16.56 2.74 7.68
CA ILE A 11 -16.53 1.33 8.06
C ILE A 11 -17.95 0.72 8.06
N LEU A 12 -18.93 1.43 8.62
CA LEU A 12 -20.31 0.91 8.64
C LEU A 12 -20.91 0.81 7.23
N ALA A 13 -20.63 1.80 6.36
CA ALA A 13 -21.07 1.77 4.97
C ALA A 13 -20.45 0.58 4.21
N GLU A 14 -19.16 0.32 4.44
CA GLU A 14 -18.44 -0.81 3.83
C GLU A 14 -19.02 -2.14 4.28
N VAL A 15 -19.14 -2.35 5.59
CA VAL A 15 -19.68 -3.58 6.17
C VAL A 15 -21.10 -3.83 5.63
N THR A 16 -21.92 -2.78 5.55
CA THR A 16 -23.27 -2.86 4.97
C THR A 16 -23.24 -3.24 3.50
N ALA A 17 -22.34 -2.65 2.71
CA ALA A 17 -22.14 -2.99 1.30
C ALA A 17 -21.72 -4.45 1.12
N THR A 18 -20.75 -4.92 1.92
CA THR A 18 -20.22 -6.29 1.87
C THR A 18 -21.26 -7.33 2.26
N LEU A 19 -22.05 -7.07 3.31
CA LEU A 19 -23.15 -7.96 3.69
C LEU A 19 -24.29 -7.94 2.66
N SER A 20 -24.58 -6.76 2.09
CA SER A 20 -25.55 -6.64 1.00
C SER A 20 -25.11 -7.41 -0.24
N LEU A 21 -23.81 -7.47 -0.52
CA LEU A 21 -23.26 -8.26 -1.64
C LEU A 21 -23.51 -9.75 -1.43
N ARG A 22 -23.32 -10.24 -0.20
CA ARG A 22 -23.66 -11.63 0.13
C ARG A 22 -25.15 -11.90 -0.07
N GLY A 23 -26.02 -10.99 0.39
CA GLY A 23 -27.48 -11.10 0.20
C GLY A 23 -27.94 -10.88 -1.25
N ALA A 24 -27.16 -10.15 -2.07
CA ALA A 24 -27.50 -9.85 -3.47
C ALA A 24 -27.48 -11.10 -4.36
N LEU A 25 -26.78 -12.15 -3.92
CA LEU A 25 -26.81 -13.47 -4.55
C LEU A 25 -28.23 -14.06 -4.57
N ASP A 26 -29.02 -13.83 -3.52
CA ASP A 26 -30.41 -14.28 -3.43
C ASP A 26 -31.41 -13.20 -3.91
N ARG A 27 -31.09 -11.92 -3.67
CA ARG A 27 -31.93 -10.77 -4.07
C ARG A 27 -31.14 -9.74 -4.87
N PRO A 28 -31.13 -9.81 -6.20
CA PRO A 28 -30.31 -8.95 -7.07
C PRO A 28 -30.52 -7.45 -6.87
N ALA A 29 -31.69 -7.01 -6.38
CA ALA A 29 -31.94 -5.60 -6.06
C ALA A 29 -30.94 -5.01 -5.06
N LEU A 30 -30.31 -5.84 -4.21
CA LEU A 30 -29.31 -5.41 -3.24
C LEU A 30 -27.99 -4.96 -3.88
N TYR A 31 -27.71 -5.30 -5.15
CA TYR A 31 -26.53 -4.78 -5.85
C TYR A 31 -26.49 -3.24 -5.89
N VAL A 32 -27.66 -2.58 -5.88
CA VAL A 32 -27.73 -1.12 -5.78
C VAL A 32 -27.13 -0.65 -4.45
N VAL A 33 -27.45 -1.32 -3.34
CA VAL A 33 -26.91 -1.01 -2.01
C VAL A 33 -25.41 -1.25 -1.96
N VAL A 34 -24.92 -2.32 -2.61
CA VAL A 34 -23.49 -2.63 -2.71
C VAL A 34 -22.73 -1.47 -3.35
N VAL A 35 -23.16 -1.06 -4.54
CA VAL A 35 -22.47 0.00 -5.30
C VAL A 35 -22.51 1.31 -4.53
N VAL A 36 -23.68 1.72 -4.04
CA VAL A 36 -23.83 2.97 -3.27
C VAL A 36 -23.00 2.93 -1.99
N GLY A 37 -23.00 1.81 -1.27
CA GLY A 37 -22.26 1.65 -0.02
C GLY A 37 -20.74 1.71 -0.21
N TYR A 38 -20.19 1.08 -1.25
CA TYR A 38 -18.76 1.17 -1.55
C TYR A 38 -18.35 2.58 -1.99
N VAL A 39 -19.14 3.22 -2.88
CA VAL A 39 -18.88 4.61 -3.29
C VAL A 39 -18.89 5.54 -2.08
N LEU A 40 -19.87 5.37 -1.19
CA LEU A 40 -19.97 6.17 0.04
C LEU A 40 -18.78 5.92 0.97
N THR A 41 -18.35 4.66 1.14
CA THR A 41 -17.18 4.29 1.94
C THR A 41 -15.93 5.03 1.47
N PHE A 42 -15.62 4.94 0.17
CA PHE A 42 -14.44 5.60 -0.38
C PHE A 42 -14.55 7.13 -0.32
N ALA A 43 -15.74 7.70 -0.55
CA ALA A 43 -15.95 9.14 -0.42
C ALA A 43 -15.70 9.63 1.02
N LEU A 44 -16.18 8.88 2.02
CA LEU A 44 -15.98 9.18 3.44
C LEU A 44 -14.51 8.99 3.84
N LEU A 45 -13.85 7.92 3.37
CA LEU A 45 -12.43 7.68 3.64
C LEU A 45 -11.56 8.80 3.04
N ALA A 46 -11.87 9.25 1.83
CA ALA A 46 -11.19 10.39 1.21
C ALA A 46 -11.39 11.68 2.04
N GLN A 47 -12.58 11.88 2.62
CA GLN A 47 -12.86 12.98 3.54
C GLN A 47 -12.10 12.86 4.88
N VAL A 48 -11.80 11.65 5.35
CA VAL A 48 -10.97 11.38 6.53
C VAL A 48 -9.53 11.78 6.28
N LEU A 49 -8.98 11.36 5.13
CA LEU A 49 -7.61 11.68 4.72
C LEU A 49 -7.42 13.18 4.51
N ARG A 50 -8.37 13.85 3.82
CA ARG A 50 -8.35 15.31 3.64
C ARG A 50 -8.37 16.10 4.94
N ARG A 51 -8.87 15.52 6.03
CA ARG A 51 -8.88 16.16 7.36
C ARG A 51 -7.60 15.92 8.16
N GLY A 52 -6.55 15.39 7.53
CA GLY A 52 -5.22 15.24 8.13
C GLY A 52 -5.01 13.95 8.90
N MET A 53 -5.91 12.96 8.80
CA MET A 53 -5.61 11.62 9.30
C MET A 53 -4.61 10.95 8.36
N GLY A 54 -3.49 10.47 8.90
CA GLY A 54 -2.49 9.76 8.13
C GLY A 54 -3.06 8.50 7.47
N LEU A 55 -2.63 8.23 6.23
CA LEU A 55 -3.15 7.11 5.43
C LEU A 55 -2.99 5.77 6.15
N GLY A 56 -1.83 5.51 6.76
CA GLY A 56 -1.59 4.28 7.53
C GLY A 56 -2.62 4.06 8.64
N VAL A 57 -2.89 5.10 9.45
CA VAL A 57 -3.87 5.02 10.54
C VAL A 57 -5.27 4.76 9.98
N ALA A 58 -5.68 5.53 8.97
CA ALA A 58 -7.01 5.40 8.38
C ALA A 58 -7.22 4.01 7.76
N TYR A 59 -6.30 3.55 6.91
CA TYR A 59 -6.38 2.25 6.25
C TYR A 59 -6.23 1.08 7.22
N GLY A 60 -5.33 1.19 8.21
CA GLY A 60 -5.12 0.15 9.21
C GLY A 60 -6.38 -0.07 10.06
N LEU A 61 -7.00 1.00 10.55
CA LEU A 61 -8.24 0.90 11.32
C LEU A 61 -9.42 0.43 10.45
N TRP A 62 -9.54 1.00 9.27
CA TRP A 62 -10.60 0.68 8.31
C TRP A 62 -10.57 -0.81 7.97
N GLY A 63 -9.42 -1.35 7.56
CA GLY A 63 -9.27 -2.75 7.22
C GLY A 63 -9.45 -3.69 8.42
N ALA A 64 -8.82 -3.41 9.57
CA ALA A 64 -8.90 -4.29 10.73
C ALA A 64 -10.32 -4.39 11.29
N ILE A 65 -10.99 -3.25 11.47
CA ILE A 65 -12.35 -3.21 12.02
C ILE A 65 -13.35 -3.73 10.99
N GLY A 66 -13.20 -3.34 9.71
CA GLY A 66 -14.05 -3.80 8.61
C GLY A 66 -14.08 -5.32 8.49
N VAL A 67 -12.91 -5.98 8.55
CA VAL A 67 -12.82 -7.45 8.51
C VAL A 67 -13.51 -8.11 9.70
N VAL A 68 -13.22 -7.65 10.93
CA VAL A 68 -13.81 -8.22 12.15
C VAL A 68 -15.33 -8.07 12.17
N LEU A 69 -15.83 -6.87 11.84
CA LEU A 69 -17.26 -6.60 11.79
C LEU A 69 -17.95 -7.40 10.68
N THR A 70 -17.37 -7.45 9.49
CA THR A 70 -17.94 -8.21 8.37
C THR A 70 -18.02 -9.69 8.70
N ALA A 71 -16.94 -10.27 9.26
CA ALA A 71 -16.93 -11.68 9.62
C ALA A 71 -17.96 -12.00 10.73
N GLY A 72 -18.02 -11.18 11.77
CA GLY A 72 -18.99 -11.35 12.86
C GLY A 72 -20.43 -11.18 12.39
N ALA A 73 -20.71 -10.13 11.63
CA ALA A 73 -22.04 -9.86 11.11
C ALA A 73 -22.48 -10.92 10.09
N SER A 74 -21.56 -11.40 9.23
CA SER A 74 -21.87 -12.47 8.28
C SER A 74 -22.29 -13.76 9.00
N ALA A 75 -21.58 -14.11 10.07
CA ALA A 75 -21.90 -15.28 10.87
C ALA A 75 -23.29 -15.18 11.54
N VAL A 76 -23.63 -14.00 12.06
CA VAL A 76 -24.92 -13.77 12.73
C VAL A 76 -26.07 -13.71 11.71
N LEU A 77 -25.88 -13.03 10.58
CA LEU A 77 -26.94 -12.78 9.61
C LEU A 77 -27.21 -13.98 8.68
N PHE A 78 -26.16 -14.70 8.29
CA PHE A 78 -26.26 -15.82 7.34
C PHE A 78 -26.12 -17.19 8.01
N GLY A 79 -25.95 -17.23 9.34
CA GLY A 79 -25.80 -18.47 10.09
C GLY A 79 -24.53 -19.26 9.72
N GLU A 80 -23.54 -18.58 9.12
CA GLU A 80 -22.31 -19.24 8.70
C GLU A 80 -21.50 -19.68 9.92
N SER A 81 -21.18 -20.97 9.99
CA SER A 81 -20.34 -21.49 11.07
C SER A 81 -18.94 -20.88 10.99
N LEU A 82 -18.61 -20.02 11.96
CA LEU A 82 -17.25 -19.57 12.24
C LEU A 82 -16.51 -20.66 13.02
N GLY A 83 -16.10 -21.70 12.30
CA GLY A 83 -15.21 -22.70 12.88
C GLY A 83 -13.91 -22.07 13.40
N ALA A 84 -13.28 -22.71 14.39
CA ALA A 84 -12.07 -22.21 15.05
C ALA A 84 -10.95 -21.83 14.06
N LEU A 85 -10.86 -22.53 12.92
CA LEU A 85 -9.89 -22.25 11.86
C LEU A 85 -10.17 -20.93 11.10
N LYS A 86 -11.44 -20.58 10.87
CA LYS A 86 -11.79 -19.30 10.23
C LYS A 86 -11.48 -18.14 11.16
N VAL A 87 -11.79 -18.32 12.45
CA VAL A 87 -11.50 -17.32 13.49
C VAL A 87 -9.99 -17.12 13.63
N SER A 88 -9.18 -18.18 13.65
CA SER A 88 -7.72 -18.04 13.72
C SER A 88 -7.15 -17.34 12.49
N GLY A 89 -7.68 -17.61 11.30
CA GLY A 89 -7.31 -16.90 10.07
C GLY A 89 -7.62 -15.39 10.15
N ILE A 90 -8.82 -15.02 10.63
CA ILE A 90 -9.19 -13.61 10.83
C ILE A 90 -8.26 -12.93 11.83
N LEU A 91 -7.93 -13.60 12.94
CA LEU A 91 -7.00 -13.08 13.95
C LEU A 91 -5.58 -12.90 13.38
N LEU A 92 -5.12 -13.83 12.53
CA LEU A 92 -3.83 -13.74 11.87
C LEU A 92 -3.77 -12.55 10.91
N ILE A 93 -4.82 -12.32 10.11
CA ILE A 93 -4.92 -11.16 9.22
C ILE A 93 -4.92 -9.86 10.04
N ALA A 94 -5.73 -9.80 11.09
CA ALA A 94 -5.78 -8.64 11.97
C ALA A 94 -4.42 -8.35 12.64
N ALA A 95 -3.71 -9.39 13.08
CA ALA A 95 -2.36 -9.28 13.61
C ALA A 95 -1.36 -8.79 12.55
N GLY A 96 -1.44 -9.29 11.31
CA GLY A 96 -0.62 -8.83 10.19
C GLY A 96 -0.81 -7.34 9.91
N VAL A 97 -2.07 -6.87 9.87
CA VAL A 97 -2.38 -5.44 9.71
C VAL A 97 -1.82 -4.62 10.88
N ALA A 98 -1.95 -5.10 12.11
CA ALA A 98 -1.38 -4.43 13.27
C ALA A 98 0.14 -4.30 13.18
N VAL A 99 0.84 -5.35 12.75
CA VAL A 99 2.31 -5.31 12.56
C VAL A 99 2.71 -4.29 11.50
N VAL A 100 2.01 -4.24 10.36
CA VAL A 100 2.25 -3.25 9.30
C VAL A 100 2.06 -1.83 9.84
N GLU A 101 0.99 -1.59 10.60
CA GLU A 101 0.71 -0.26 11.15
C GLU A 101 1.72 0.13 12.23
N LEU A 102 2.15 -0.79 13.09
CA LEU A 102 3.21 -0.54 14.06
C LEU A 102 4.55 -0.22 13.38
N GLY A 103 4.87 -0.89 12.27
CA GLY A 103 6.04 -0.58 11.45
C GLY A 103 5.97 0.84 10.86
N SER A 104 4.81 1.20 10.31
CA SER A 104 4.58 2.53 9.71
C SER A 104 4.72 3.66 10.73
N GLN A 105 4.25 3.45 11.97
CA GLN A 105 4.37 4.41 13.07
C GLN A 105 5.82 4.60 13.54
N ARG A 106 6.60 3.51 13.61
CA ARG A 106 8.01 3.55 14.04
C ARG A 106 8.87 4.31 13.03
N ALA A 107 8.67 4.07 11.73
CA ALA A 107 9.37 4.80 10.67
C ALA A 107 9.16 6.31 10.78
N ARG A 108 7.91 6.77 10.93
CA ARG A 108 7.58 8.19 11.11
C ARG A 108 8.25 8.83 12.33
N ARG A 109 8.35 8.10 13.45
CA ARG A 109 9.05 8.58 14.65
C ARG A 109 10.56 8.69 14.45
N ALA A 110 11.17 7.74 13.74
CA ALA A 110 12.59 7.76 13.45
C ALA A 110 12.94 8.97 12.57
N GLU A 111 12.17 9.21 11.50
CA GLU A 111 12.29 10.39 10.64
C GLU A 111 12.14 11.70 11.44
N ALA A 112 11.16 11.78 12.34
CA ALA A 112 10.95 12.95 13.19
C ALA A 112 12.10 13.19 14.19
N ALA A 113 12.70 12.12 14.73
CA ALA A 113 13.84 12.22 15.64
C ALA A 113 15.10 12.73 14.91
N THR A 114 15.35 12.23 13.68
CA THR A 114 16.45 12.70 12.83
C THR A 114 16.27 14.17 12.43
N ALA A 115 15.04 14.59 12.13
CA ALA A 115 14.74 16.00 11.82
C ALA A 115 14.92 16.94 13.03
N ALA A 116 14.59 16.47 14.24
CA ALA A 116 14.79 17.23 15.47
C ALA A 116 16.28 17.38 15.82
N ASP A 117 17.10 16.35 15.58
CA ASP A 117 18.55 16.38 15.78
C ASP A 117 19.23 17.34 14.77
N ALA A 118 18.80 17.30 13.49
CA ALA A 118 19.27 18.23 12.47
C ALA A 118 18.92 19.70 12.79
N GLY A 119 17.73 19.96 13.36
CA GLY A 119 17.30 21.30 13.78
C GLY A 119 18.01 21.83 15.04
N ALA A 120 18.60 20.95 15.86
CA ALA A 120 19.35 21.33 17.06
C ALA A 120 20.82 21.70 16.76
N GLY A 121 21.34 21.27 15.60
CA GLY A 121 22.72 21.55 15.15
C GLY A 121 22.92 22.92 14.48
N GLU A 122 21.85 23.56 13.99
CA GLU A 122 21.95 24.80 13.21
C GLU A 122 21.94 26.06 14.11
N ARG A 123 23.03 26.29 14.86
CA ARG A 123 23.40 27.66 15.27
C ARG A 123 24.09 28.34 14.08
N PRO A 124 23.85 29.63 13.81
CA PRO A 124 24.28 30.27 12.56
C PRO A 124 25.81 30.40 12.50
N HIS A 125 26.45 29.47 11.79
CA HIS A 125 27.77 29.67 11.21
C HIS A 125 27.64 29.36 9.71
N GLY A 126 27.97 30.38 8.90
CA GLY A 126 27.81 30.35 7.45
C GLY A 126 28.62 29.26 6.76
N GLY A 127 28.04 28.07 6.64
CA GLY A 127 28.33 27.11 5.58
C GLY A 127 27.51 27.45 4.33
N PRO A 128 27.89 26.93 3.14
CA PRO A 128 27.06 27.09 1.95
C PRO A 128 25.66 26.58 2.29
N GLY A 129 24.67 27.46 2.16
CA GLY A 129 23.30 27.17 2.54
C GLY A 129 22.79 25.88 1.88
N PRO A 130 21.72 25.27 2.41
CA PRO A 130 21.15 24.06 1.83
C PRO A 130 21.00 24.27 0.33
N VAL A 131 21.66 23.39 -0.46
CA VAL A 131 21.43 23.34 -1.90
C VAL A 131 19.92 23.22 -2.05
N PRO A 132 19.26 24.15 -2.74
CA PRO A 132 17.83 24.05 -2.94
C PRO A 132 17.61 22.73 -3.65
N VAL A 133 17.08 21.74 -2.93
CA VAL A 133 16.30 20.69 -3.58
C VAL A 133 15.18 21.48 -4.18
N ALA A 134 15.32 21.83 -5.46
CA ALA A 134 14.30 22.49 -6.23
C ALA A 134 13.01 21.80 -5.84
N ALA A 135 12.07 22.58 -5.28
CA ALA A 135 10.73 22.11 -5.05
C ALA A 135 10.37 21.36 -6.33
N ALA A 136 10.30 20.02 -6.23
CA ALA A 136 9.80 19.23 -7.34
C ALA A 136 8.42 19.82 -7.53
N ASP A 137 8.28 20.55 -8.62
CA ASP A 137 7.07 21.22 -9.00
C ASP A 137 6.02 20.12 -9.01
N THR A 138 5.24 20.01 -7.94
CA THR A 138 4.02 19.22 -7.88
C THR A 138 2.94 19.94 -8.68
N ALA A 139 3.32 20.46 -9.85
CA ALA A 139 2.43 20.56 -10.97
C ALA A 139 1.93 19.15 -11.24
N GLU A 140 0.61 19.02 -11.30
CA GLU A 140 -0.13 17.78 -11.48
C GLU A 140 0.50 16.93 -12.60
N ILE A 141 1.28 15.92 -12.23
CA ILE A 141 1.85 14.97 -13.19
C ILE A 141 0.67 14.20 -13.79
N PRO A 142 0.41 14.30 -15.10
CA PRO A 142 -0.70 13.60 -15.73
C PRO A 142 -0.54 12.10 -15.53
N VAL A 143 -1.64 11.38 -15.29
CA VAL A 143 -1.66 9.94 -15.01
C VAL A 143 -0.90 9.11 -16.06
N GLU A 144 -0.82 9.64 -17.28
CA GLU A 144 -0.16 9.04 -18.44
C GLU A 144 1.36 8.95 -18.24
N GLU A 145 1.96 9.95 -17.58
CA GLU A 145 3.38 10.00 -17.26
C GLU A 145 3.72 9.07 -16.07
N TRP A 146 2.79 8.91 -15.13
CA TRP A 146 2.89 7.91 -14.07
C TRP A 146 2.83 6.48 -14.64
N LEU A 147 1.91 6.23 -15.58
CA LEU A 147 1.78 4.94 -16.27
C LEU A 147 3.03 4.63 -17.12
N ALA A 148 3.60 5.62 -17.79
CA ALA A 148 4.86 5.47 -18.53
C ALA A 148 6.03 5.08 -17.59
N GLY A 149 6.16 5.74 -16.43
CA GLY A 149 7.20 5.43 -15.45
C GLY A 149 7.03 4.06 -14.77
N ALA A 150 5.80 3.66 -14.47
CA ALA A 150 5.49 2.38 -13.85
C ALA A 150 5.82 1.18 -14.74
N THR A 151 5.65 1.31 -16.06
CA THR A 151 6.03 0.26 -17.03
C THR A 151 7.54 0.16 -17.22
N ALA A 152 8.28 1.27 -17.11
CA ALA A 152 9.73 1.30 -17.23
C ALA A 152 10.46 0.64 -16.04
N TYR A 153 9.89 0.72 -14.84
CA TYR A 153 10.47 0.15 -13.60
C TYR A 153 10.60 -1.38 -13.66
N GLY A 154 9.69 -2.07 -14.35
CA GLY A 154 9.76 -3.53 -14.56
C GLY A 154 10.91 -3.94 -15.49
N SER A 155 11.14 -3.19 -16.57
CA SER A 155 12.13 -3.58 -17.58
C SER A 155 13.57 -3.40 -17.13
N ARG A 156 13.88 -2.31 -16.41
CA ARG A 156 15.28 -1.97 -16.08
C ARG A 156 15.92 -2.97 -15.11
N GLY A 157 15.12 -3.60 -14.24
CA GLY A 157 15.58 -4.67 -13.35
C GLY A 157 15.86 -6.00 -14.07
N GLU A 158 15.06 -6.35 -15.07
CA GLU A 158 15.29 -7.57 -15.87
C GLU A 158 16.53 -7.43 -16.77
N VAL A 159 16.77 -6.27 -17.39
CA VAL A 159 17.95 -6.10 -18.27
C VAL A 159 19.26 -6.12 -17.49
N GLU A 160 19.29 -5.58 -16.26
CA GLU A 160 20.49 -5.60 -15.41
C GLU A 160 20.76 -7.00 -14.86
N LEU A 161 19.71 -7.74 -14.46
CA LEU A 161 19.83 -9.13 -14.05
C LEU A 161 20.27 -10.04 -15.19
N LEU A 162 19.78 -9.82 -16.41
CA LEU A 162 20.22 -10.58 -17.59
C LEU A 162 21.67 -10.24 -17.95
N ARG A 163 22.12 -8.99 -17.80
CA ARG A 163 23.54 -8.62 -17.97
C ARG A 163 24.45 -9.22 -16.89
N GLU A 164 24.02 -9.27 -15.63
CA GLU A 164 24.79 -9.90 -14.56
C GLU A 164 24.85 -11.43 -14.71
N LEU A 165 23.78 -12.07 -15.20
CA LEU A 165 23.76 -13.52 -15.47
C LEU A 165 24.50 -13.92 -16.75
N GLU A 166 24.57 -13.05 -17.76
CA GLU A 166 25.28 -13.33 -19.03
C GLU A 166 26.81 -13.19 -18.89
N ILE A 167 27.31 -12.49 -17.87
CA ILE A 167 28.76 -12.38 -17.57
C ILE A 167 29.32 -13.66 -16.89
N HIS A 168 28.47 -14.58 -16.41
CA HIS A 168 28.93 -15.79 -15.72
C HIS A 168 28.62 -17.11 -16.45
N ALA A 169 28.16 -17.05 -17.71
CA ALA A 169 27.93 -18.24 -18.51
C ALA A 169 29.23 -18.71 -19.21
N ILE A 170 29.91 -19.65 -18.53
CA ILE A 170 30.70 -20.78 -19.05
C ILE A 170 31.74 -20.47 -20.16
N PRO A 171 33.06 -20.60 -19.90
CA PRO A 171 34.04 -20.58 -20.97
C PRO A 171 33.87 -21.83 -21.85
N ASP A 172 33.58 -21.60 -23.12
CA ASP A 172 33.57 -22.61 -24.18
C ASP A 172 35.04 -22.99 -24.48
N GLU A 173 35.50 -24.06 -23.84
CA GLU A 173 36.68 -24.77 -24.31
C GLU A 173 36.28 -25.64 -25.50
N SER A 174 36.17 -25.05 -26.69
CA SER A 174 36.28 -25.80 -27.94
C SER A 174 36.77 -24.93 -29.10
N GLU A 175 37.90 -25.36 -29.65
CA GLU A 175 38.31 -25.23 -31.06
C GLU A 175 38.78 -23.84 -31.56
N ASP A 176 40.11 -23.69 -31.72
CA ASP A 176 40.74 -23.54 -33.05
C ASP A 176 42.19 -22.98 -32.94
N GLU A 177 43.16 -23.88 -32.73
CA GLU A 177 44.55 -23.62 -33.15
C GLU A 177 44.87 -24.48 -34.39
N HIS A 178 44.36 -24.03 -35.54
CA HIS A 178 44.89 -24.41 -36.85
C HIS A 178 44.84 -23.23 -37.82
N GLU A 179 45.93 -22.46 -37.86
CA GLU A 179 46.53 -21.83 -39.06
C GLU A 179 47.78 -21.07 -38.54
N GLY A 180 49.03 -21.45 -38.84
CA GLY A 180 49.55 -21.73 -40.16
C GLY A 180 50.04 -20.45 -40.81
N LYS A 181 51.39 -20.31 -40.96
CA LYS A 181 52.12 -19.38 -41.86
C LYS A 181 52.25 -17.92 -41.36
N GLU A 182 53.38 -17.20 -41.39
CA GLU A 182 54.57 -17.16 -42.27
C GLU A 182 55.80 -16.55 -41.54
N ALA A 183 56.99 -17.12 -41.74
CA ALA A 183 58.28 -16.47 -42.08
C ALA A 183 59.45 -17.46 -41.94
#